data_AF-Q655V7-F1
#
_entry.id   AF-Q655V7-F1
#
_cell.length_a   1.000
_cell.length_b   1.000
_cell.length_c   1.000
_cell.angle_alpha   90.00
_cell.angle_beta   90.00
_cell.angle_gamma   90.00
#
_symmetry.space_group_name_H-M   'P 1'
#
loop_
_entity.id
_entity.type
_entity.pdbx_description
1 polymer ?
#
loop_
_entity_poly.entity_id
_entity_poly.type
_entity_poly.pdbx_seq_one_letter_code
_entity_poly.pdbx_strand_id
1 'polypeptide(L)'
;MSSSSSSSHHHLVAPPWSGTGSFACYHGEEGKRPHPDESAKIITSIKRLYDEAARRLPIDEITELVGCIFEGGHCLGLADPVGNIILNAIAHHASGRAAAAPHLALPREEGKSLWGILAARSYAGLVAFMSSYFRLVLHDRRRRCQRPRLLPDGGKIKAALRVAALKAAHPALDELARLMTAQFPAGQLSPIMA
;
A
#
# COMPACT_ATOMS: atom_id res chain seq x y z
N MET A 1 19.73 -62.93 25.73
CA MET A 1 19.14 -61.58 25.89
C MET A 1 20.18 -60.79 26.67
N SER A 2 20.93 -59.82 26.16
CA SER A 2 20.76 -58.91 25.02
C SER A 2 22.18 -58.46 24.63
N SER A 3 22.62 -58.69 23.39
CA SER A 3 22.55 -57.77 22.24
C SER A 3 23.44 -56.53 22.39
N SER A 4 24.59 -56.60 21.72
CA SER A 4 25.52 -55.52 21.38
C SER A 4 24.85 -54.41 20.56
N SER A 5 25.33 -53.17 20.67
CA SER A 5 25.49 -52.28 19.51
C SER A 5 26.42 -51.11 19.83
N SER A 6 27.51 -51.08 19.07
CA SER A 6 28.47 -50.01 18.93
C SER A 6 27.81 -48.81 18.26
N SER A 7 28.06 -47.58 18.73
CA SER A 7 27.61 -46.37 18.04
C SER A 7 28.82 -45.48 17.73
N SER A 8 29.15 -45.43 16.44
CA SER A 8 30.24 -44.63 15.88
C SER A 8 29.91 -43.14 15.98
N HIS A 9 30.74 -42.38 16.70
CA HIS A 9 30.70 -40.93 16.71
C HIS A 9 31.25 -40.39 15.38
N HIS A 10 30.36 -40.03 14.45
CA HIS A 10 30.72 -39.19 13.31
C HIS A 10 30.90 -37.74 13.79
N HIS A 11 32.14 -37.29 13.93
CA HIS A 11 32.47 -35.86 14.02
C HIS A 11 32.18 -35.20 12.66
N LEU A 12 30.98 -34.65 12.51
CA LEU A 12 30.70 -33.67 11.46
C LEU A 12 31.28 -32.33 11.91
N VAL A 13 32.49 -32.04 11.41
CA VAL A 13 33.11 -30.73 11.47
C VAL A 13 32.23 -29.75 10.69
N ALA A 14 31.65 -28.77 11.39
CA ALA A 14 30.95 -27.65 10.76
C ALA A 14 31.97 -26.68 10.13
N PRO A 15 31.70 -26.11 8.94
CA PRO A 15 32.58 -25.12 8.33
C PRO A 15 32.53 -23.79 9.11
N PRO A 16 33.65 -23.04 9.16
CA PRO A 16 33.79 -21.87 10.02
C PRO A 16 33.22 -20.63 9.34
N TRP A 17 31.90 -20.48 9.35
CA TRP A 17 31.29 -19.19 9.00
C TRP A 17 30.90 -18.47 10.28
N SER A 18 31.90 -17.76 10.81
CA SER A 18 31.74 -16.69 11.78
C SER A 18 30.92 -15.56 11.15
N GLY A 19 29.62 -15.59 11.40
CA GLY A 19 28.69 -14.50 11.13
C GLY A 19 27.62 -14.51 12.19
N THR A 20 27.82 -13.75 13.26
CA THR A 20 26.81 -13.42 14.27
C THR A 20 25.70 -12.59 13.63
N GLY A 21 24.83 -13.22 12.86
CA GLY A 21 23.52 -12.71 12.50
C GLY A 21 22.53 -13.24 13.52
N SER A 22 22.16 -12.43 14.51
CA SER A 22 21.04 -12.73 15.39
C SER A 22 19.76 -12.73 14.54
N PHE A 23 19.27 -13.91 14.16
CA PHE A 23 17.92 -14.06 13.64
C PHE A 23 16.96 -13.88 14.80
N ALA A 24 16.62 -12.63 15.11
CA ALA A 24 15.54 -12.35 16.04
C ALA A 24 14.23 -12.83 15.40
N CYS A 25 13.74 -13.98 15.86
CA CYS A 25 12.37 -14.41 15.63
C CYS A 25 11.44 -13.33 16.18
N TYR A 26 10.83 -12.55 15.29
CA TYR A 26 9.76 -11.62 15.65
C TYR A 26 8.57 -12.44 16.17
N HIS A 27 8.48 -12.59 17.49
CA HIS A 27 7.25 -13.02 18.13
C HIS A 27 6.29 -11.83 18.07
N GLY A 28 5.29 -11.93 17.20
CA GLY A 28 4.32 -10.87 16.99
C GLY A 28 3.61 -10.54 18.29
N GLU A 29 3.83 -9.34 18.81
CA GLU A 29 2.78 -8.67 19.55
C GLU A 29 1.59 -8.56 18.58
N GLU A 30 0.50 -9.28 18.87
CA GLU A 30 -0.71 -9.19 18.07
C GLU A 30 -1.10 -7.72 17.93
N GLY A 31 -1.10 -7.24 16.67
CA GLY A 31 -1.40 -5.89 16.20
C GLY A 31 -2.06 -4.95 17.20
N LYS A 32 -1.28 -4.44 18.16
CA LYS A 32 -1.75 -3.40 19.06
C LYS A 32 -1.98 -2.18 18.19
N ARG A 33 -3.25 -1.80 18.01
CA ARG A 33 -3.59 -0.59 17.27
C ARG A 33 -2.74 0.55 17.84
N PRO A 34 -2.17 1.43 17.00
CA PRO A 34 -1.39 2.54 17.48
C PRO A 34 -2.16 3.26 18.58
N HIS A 35 -1.45 3.64 19.65
CA HIS A 35 -2.05 4.43 20.72
C HIS A 35 -2.79 5.62 20.10
N PRO A 36 -3.98 6.01 20.60
CA PRO A 36 -4.79 7.05 19.97
C PRO A 36 -3.99 8.30 19.59
N ASP A 37 -3.07 8.72 20.45
CA ASP A 37 -2.14 9.84 20.23
C ASP A 37 -1.22 9.66 19.01
N GLU A 38 -0.65 8.47 18.82
CA GLU A 38 0.21 8.16 17.66
C GLU A 38 -0.58 8.15 16.36
N SER A 39 -1.80 7.58 16.37
CA SER A 39 -2.66 7.62 15.19
C SER A 39 -3.06 9.04 14.80
N ALA A 40 -3.28 9.92 15.78
CA ALA A 40 -3.59 11.33 15.54
C ALA A 40 -2.40 12.08 14.91
N LYS A 41 -1.16 11.82 15.37
CA LYS A 41 0.06 12.38 14.77
C LYS A 41 0.25 11.92 13.33
N ILE A 42 -0.01 10.64 13.04
CA ILE A 42 0.05 10.09 11.68
C ILE A 42 -1.01 10.74 10.79
N ILE A 43 -2.26 10.82 11.25
CA ILE A 43 -3.35 11.47 10.49
C ILE A 43 -3.01 12.94 10.22
N THR A 44 -2.45 13.65 11.19
CA THR A 44 -1.99 15.04 11.03
C THR A 44 -0.89 15.15 9.98
N SER A 45 0.04 14.20 9.96
CA SER A 45 1.11 14.14 8.96
C SER A 45 0.54 13.86 7.56
N ILE A 46 -0.44 12.95 7.45
CA ILE A 46 -1.11 12.65 6.17
C ILE A 46 -1.91 13.86 5.67
N LYS A 47 -2.54 14.63 6.56
CA LYS A 47 -3.23 15.87 6.19
C LYS A 47 -2.33 16.82 5.40
N ARG A 48 -1.06 16.97 5.82
CA ARG A 48 -0.07 17.81 5.14
C ARG A 48 0.29 17.30 3.73
N LEU A 49 0.15 15.99 3.49
CA LEU A 49 0.36 15.41 2.15
C LEU A 49 -0.76 15.78 1.19
N TYR A 50 -1.99 15.93 1.69
CA TYR A 50 -3.11 16.43 0.89
C TYR A 50 -2.94 17.90 0.53
N ASP A 51 -2.47 18.71 1.48
CA ASP A 51 -2.10 20.10 1.17
C ASP A 51 -1.01 20.16 0.10
N GLU A 52 0.01 19.29 0.18
CA GLU A 52 1.05 19.21 -0.83
C GLU A 52 0.52 18.79 -2.20
N ALA A 53 -0.31 17.75 -2.26
CA ALA A 53 -0.91 17.28 -3.51
C ALA A 53 -1.79 18.36 -4.16
N ALA A 54 -2.61 19.04 -3.37
CA ALA A 54 -3.46 20.13 -3.83
C ALA A 54 -2.64 21.31 -4.38
N ARG A 55 -1.44 21.58 -3.85
CA ARG A 55 -0.53 22.61 -4.40
C ARG A 55 0.13 22.21 -5.72
N ARG A 56 0.30 20.91 -5.98
CA ARG A 56 0.95 20.40 -7.21
C ARG A 56 -0.02 20.16 -8.36
N LEU A 57 -1.30 20.00 -8.05
CA LEU A 57 -2.35 19.85 -9.05
C LEU A 57 -2.83 21.23 -9.53
N PRO A 58 -3.18 21.38 -10.82
CA PRO A 58 -3.74 22.62 -11.36
C PRO A 58 -5.20 22.80 -10.93
N ILE A 59 -5.45 22.87 -9.62
CA ILE A 59 -6.80 22.96 -9.04
C ILE A 59 -7.45 24.32 -9.25
N ASP A 60 -6.63 25.35 -9.50
CA ASP A 60 -7.09 26.71 -9.76
C ASP A 60 -7.59 26.82 -11.23
N GLU A 61 -6.98 26.08 -12.16
CA GLU A 61 -7.42 25.98 -13.56
C GLU A 61 -8.48 24.89 -13.79
N ILE A 62 -8.43 23.78 -13.05
CA ILE A 62 -9.31 22.61 -13.18
C ILE A 62 -9.95 22.31 -11.82
N THR A 63 -11.04 23.03 -11.53
CA THR A 63 -11.68 23.01 -10.19
C THR A 63 -12.24 21.63 -9.81
N GLU A 64 -12.57 20.79 -10.78
CA GLU A 64 -13.07 19.42 -10.59
C GLU A 64 -12.03 18.51 -9.91
N LEU A 65 -10.74 18.86 -9.98
CA LEU A 65 -9.67 18.09 -9.35
C LEU A 65 -9.80 18.07 -7.83
N VAL A 66 -10.39 19.10 -7.21
CA VAL A 66 -10.66 19.09 -5.76
C VAL A 66 -11.63 17.96 -5.40
N GLY A 67 -12.71 17.82 -6.17
CA GLY A 67 -13.66 16.70 -6.04
C GLY A 67 -12.98 15.36 -6.31
N CYS A 68 -12.10 15.29 -7.32
CA CYS A 68 -11.35 14.07 -7.61
C CYS A 68 -10.39 13.65 -6.48
N ILE A 69 -9.73 14.61 -5.83
CA ILE A 69 -8.92 14.33 -4.64
C ILE A 69 -9.81 13.79 -3.52
N PHE A 70 -10.98 14.38 -3.31
CA PHE A 70 -11.90 13.96 -2.26
C PHE A 70 -12.48 12.56 -2.47
N GLU A 71 -12.81 12.21 -3.70
CA GLU A 71 -13.47 10.95 -4.03
C GLU A 71 -12.48 9.80 -4.27
N GLY A 72 -11.37 10.08 -4.96
CA GLY A 72 -10.44 9.06 -5.43
C GLY A 72 -9.00 9.27 -4.98
N GLY A 73 -8.61 10.48 -4.56
CA GLY A 73 -7.22 10.86 -4.22
C GLY A 73 -6.72 10.28 -2.89
N HIS A 74 -6.77 8.96 -2.72
CA HIS A 74 -6.23 8.33 -1.52
C HIS A 74 -4.72 8.14 -1.59
N CYS A 75 -4.05 8.19 -0.43
CA CYS A 75 -2.62 7.90 -0.28
C CYS A 75 -2.35 6.38 -0.33
N LEU A 76 -2.91 5.68 -1.31
CA LEU A 76 -2.80 4.24 -1.47
C LEU A 76 -2.09 3.92 -2.78
N GLY A 77 -1.06 3.07 -2.70
CA GLY A 77 -0.27 2.69 -3.87
C GLY A 77 1.14 2.33 -3.49
N LEU A 78 2.00 2.24 -4.51
CA LEU A 78 3.42 1.87 -4.38
C LEU A 78 4.38 3.04 -4.62
N ALA A 79 3.89 4.20 -5.06
CA ALA A 79 4.69 5.42 -5.21
C ALA A 79 4.85 6.14 -3.85
N ASP A 80 5.48 7.30 -3.86
CA ASP A 80 5.51 8.16 -2.69
C ASP A 80 4.08 8.62 -2.30
N PRO A 81 3.83 8.97 -1.03
CA PRO A 81 2.50 9.31 -0.54
C PRO A 81 1.78 10.43 -1.33
N VAL A 82 2.51 11.48 -1.73
CA VAL A 82 1.94 12.60 -2.49
C VAL A 82 1.67 12.16 -3.93
N GLY A 83 2.62 11.45 -4.54
CA GLY A 83 2.47 10.85 -5.87
C GLY A 83 1.23 9.95 -5.96
N ASN A 84 0.97 9.12 -4.95
CA ASN A 84 -0.23 8.27 -4.93
C ASN A 84 -1.53 9.11 -4.88
N ILE A 85 -1.58 10.18 -4.07
CA ILE A 85 -2.76 11.07 -4.01
C ILE A 85 -3.03 11.66 -5.41
N ILE A 86 -1.98 12.21 -6.04
CA ILE A 86 -2.06 12.85 -7.36
C ILE A 86 -2.50 11.84 -8.43
N LEU A 87 -1.81 10.70 -8.53
CA LEU A 87 -2.11 9.67 -9.52
C LEU A 87 -3.53 9.13 -9.38
N ASN A 88 -3.99 8.90 -8.14
CA ASN A 88 -5.33 8.39 -7.91
C ASN A 88 -6.42 9.42 -8.20
N ALA A 89 -6.17 10.70 -7.88
CA ALA A 89 -7.07 11.79 -8.25
C ALA A 89 -7.18 11.93 -9.78
N ILE A 90 -6.06 11.89 -10.50
CA ILE A 90 -6.03 11.96 -11.97
C ILE A 90 -6.71 10.74 -12.58
N ALA A 91 -6.45 9.54 -12.06
CA ALA A 91 -7.10 8.32 -12.54
C ALA A 91 -8.61 8.35 -12.32
N HIS A 92 -9.06 8.90 -11.18
CA HIS A 92 -10.48 9.10 -10.91
C HIS A 92 -11.10 10.08 -11.90
N HIS A 93 -10.45 11.22 -12.14
CA HIS A 93 -10.86 12.21 -13.13
C HIS A 93 -10.98 11.58 -14.53
N ALA A 94 -9.93 10.89 -14.99
CA ALA A 94 -9.88 10.23 -16.30
C ALA A 94 -10.92 9.11 -16.47
N SER A 95 -11.41 8.53 -15.36
CA SER A 95 -12.44 7.49 -15.42
C SER A 95 -13.84 8.01 -15.71
N GLY A 96 -14.03 9.33 -15.82
CA GLY A 96 -15.34 9.96 -16.05
C GLY A 96 -16.28 9.91 -14.85
N ARG A 97 -15.88 9.25 -13.75
CA ARG A 97 -16.65 9.18 -12.50
C ARG A 97 -16.80 10.54 -11.82
N ALA A 98 -15.83 11.44 -12.04
CA ALA A 98 -15.88 12.82 -11.57
C ALA A 98 -17.06 13.62 -12.14
N ALA A 99 -17.57 13.27 -13.33
CA ALA A 99 -18.72 13.93 -13.95
C ALA A 99 -20.07 13.40 -13.42
N ALA A 100 -20.07 12.24 -12.77
CA ALA A 100 -21.28 11.59 -12.25
C ALA A 100 -21.57 11.94 -10.78
N ALA A 101 -20.57 12.45 -10.05
CA ALA A 101 -20.75 12.93 -8.70
C ALA A 101 -21.22 14.40 -8.73
N PRO A 102 -22.21 14.79 -7.89
CA PRO A 102 -22.65 16.18 -7.82
C PRO A 102 -21.42 17.01 -7.46
N HIS A 103 -21.09 17.96 -8.34
CA HIS A 103 -19.86 18.72 -8.32
C HIS A 103 -19.73 19.41 -6.95
N LEU A 104 -18.99 18.77 -6.04
CA LEU A 104 -18.39 19.43 -4.89
C LEU A 104 -17.25 20.27 -5.48
N ALA A 105 -17.61 21.32 -6.22
CA ALA A 105 -16.74 22.43 -6.57
C ALA A 105 -16.48 23.20 -5.28
N LEU A 106 -15.77 22.55 -4.38
CA LEU A 106 -15.50 23.09 -3.06
C LEU A 106 -14.38 24.10 -3.21
N PRO A 107 -14.56 25.31 -2.66
CA PRO A 107 -13.47 26.25 -2.51
C PRO A 107 -12.29 25.57 -1.83
N ARG A 108 -11.07 25.88 -2.30
CA ARG A 108 -9.82 25.34 -1.76
C ARG A 108 -9.74 25.38 -0.23
N GLU A 109 -10.32 26.40 0.40
CA GLU A 109 -10.36 26.56 1.85
C GLU A 109 -11.29 25.56 2.55
N GLU A 110 -12.43 25.19 1.94
CA GLU A 110 -13.31 24.13 2.45
C GLU A 110 -12.64 22.75 2.27
N GLY A 111 -11.89 22.56 1.18
CA GLY A 111 -11.06 21.36 0.96
C GLY A 111 -10.06 21.09 2.09
N LYS A 112 -9.47 22.14 2.69
CA LYS A 112 -8.54 22.01 3.83
C LYS A 112 -9.20 21.43 5.09
N SER A 113 -10.49 21.70 5.28
CA SER A 113 -11.26 21.10 6.37
C SER A 113 -11.51 19.60 6.14
N LEU A 114 -11.66 19.20 4.86
CA LEU A 114 -11.93 17.83 4.44
C LEU A 114 -10.68 16.93 4.42
N TRP A 115 -9.47 17.49 4.36
CA TRP A 115 -8.23 16.72 4.45
C TRP A 115 -8.15 15.86 5.70
N GLY A 116 -8.80 16.25 6.81
CA GLY A 116 -8.89 15.40 7.99
C GLY A 116 -9.62 14.08 7.74
N ILE A 117 -10.74 14.12 7.01
CA ILE A 117 -11.53 12.94 6.64
C ILE A 117 -10.73 12.05 5.70
N LEU A 118 -10.10 12.63 4.67
CA LEU A 118 -9.31 11.88 3.71
C LEU A 118 -8.05 11.28 4.35
N ALA A 119 -7.40 12.01 5.26
CA ALA A 119 -6.26 11.51 6.01
C ALA A 119 -6.63 10.30 6.87
N ALA A 120 -7.78 10.34 7.55
CA ALA A 120 -8.27 9.21 8.33
C ALA A 120 -8.60 7.99 7.45
N ARG A 121 -9.25 8.20 6.30
CA ARG A 121 -9.55 7.14 5.31
C ARG A 121 -8.28 6.52 4.73
N SER A 122 -7.33 7.35 4.32
CA SER A 122 -6.03 6.91 3.81
C SER A 122 -5.23 6.15 4.87
N TYR A 123 -5.22 6.63 6.11
CA TYR A 123 -4.61 5.90 7.22
C TYR A 123 -5.25 4.52 7.43
N ALA A 124 -6.57 4.43 7.46
CA ALA A 124 -7.28 3.16 7.60
C ALA A 124 -6.96 2.20 6.43
N GLY A 125 -6.89 2.72 5.21
CA GLY A 125 -6.49 1.97 4.03
C GLY A 125 -5.04 1.48 4.10
N LEU A 126 -4.10 2.31 4.54
CA LEU A 126 -2.68 1.94 4.69
C LEU A 126 -2.48 0.85 5.76
N VAL A 127 -3.13 0.99 6.92
CA VAL A 127 -3.10 -0.03 7.97
C VAL A 127 -3.65 -1.36 7.44
N ALA A 128 -4.75 -1.30 6.68
CA ALA A 128 -5.36 -2.47 6.06
C ALA A 128 -4.50 -3.09 4.97
N PHE A 129 -3.83 -2.27 4.15
CA PHE A 129 -2.86 -2.70 3.15
C PHE A 129 -1.74 -3.49 3.80
N MET A 130 -1.03 -2.87 4.76
CA MET A 130 0.10 -3.48 5.46
C MET A 130 -0.32 -4.79 6.14
N SER A 131 -1.41 -4.76 6.91
CA SER A 131 -1.91 -5.94 7.62
C SER A 131 -2.28 -7.07 6.67
N SER A 132 -2.88 -6.75 5.52
CA SER A 132 -3.31 -7.77 4.56
C SER A 132 -2.14 -8.30 3.73
N TYR A 133 -1.23 -7.44 3.30
CA TYR A 133 -0.04 -7.82 2.56
C TYR A 133 0.84 -8.76 3.40
N PHE A 134 1.18 -8.39 4.64
CA PHE A 134 1.98 -9.24 5.50
C PHE A 134 1.29 -10.58 5.79
N ARG A 135 -0.03 -10.59 6.05
CA ARG A 135 -0.78 -11.85 6.18
C ARG A 135 -0.64 -12.72 4.92
N LEU A 136 -0.89 -12.16 3.74
CA LEU A 136 -0.81 -12.91 2.48
C LEU A 136 0.59 -13.44 2.18
N VAL A 137 1.63 -12.65 2.46
CA VAL A 137 3.02 -13.06 2.25
C VAL A 137 3.45 -14.14 3.26
N LEU A 138 3.05 -14.01 4.52
CA LEU A 138 3.36 -15.00 5.56
C LEU A 138 2.61 -16.33 5.36
N HIS A 139 1.35 -16.29 4.90
CA HIS A 139 0.58 -17.51 4.61
C HIS A 139 1.15 -18.31 3.43
N ASP A 140 1.67 -17.63 2.40
CA ASP A 140 2.22 -18.29 1.21
C ASP A 140 3.53 -19.05 1.47
N ARG A 141 4.34 -18.63 2.46
CA ARG A 141 5.54 -19.40 2.86
C ARG A 141 5.20 -20.82 3.32
N ARG A 142 3.94 -21.11 3.70
CA ARG A 142 3.47 -22.44 4.10
C ARG A 142 2.92 -23.28 2.94
N ARG A 143 2.70 -22.72 1.75
CA ARG A 143 2.12 -23.43 0.59
C ARG A 143 2.93 -23.13 -0.67
N ARG A 144 4.07 -23.82 -0.81
CA ARG A 144 4.81 -23.82 -2.09
C ARG A 144 4.00 -24.61 -3.12
N CYS A 145 3.33 -23.92 -4.05
CA CYS A 145 2.93 -24.49 -5.34
C CYS A 145 3.13 -23.48 -6.47
N GLN A 146 3.65 -24.01 -7.56
CA GLN A 146 4.20 -23.34 -8.74
C GLN A 146 3.07 -22.91 -9.69
N ARG A 147 3.00 -21.61 -10.01
CA ARG A 147 2.31 -21.10 -11.21
C ARG A 147 3.08 -19.90 -11.78
N PRO A 148 3.13 -19.73 -13.11
CA PRO A 148 3.72 -18.54 -13.73
C PRO A 148 3.04 -17.28 -13.21
N ARG A 149 3.81 -16.36 -12.63
CA ARG A 149 3.29 -15.24 -11.85
C ARG A 149 3.17 -13.99 -12.72
N LEU A 150 1.93 -13.53 -12.94
CA LEU A 150 1.60 -12.25 -13.61
C LEU A 150 1.87 -11.01 -12.74
N LEU A 151 2.34 -11.18 -11.50
CA LEU A 151 2.68 -10.12 -10.56
C LEU A 151 3.85 -10.62 -9.68
N PRO A 152 4.82 -9.75 -9.33
CA PRO A 152 6.06 -10.16 -8.65
C PRO A 152 5.86 -11.02 -7.39
N ASP A 153 4.71 -10.90 -6.72
CA ASP A 153 4.38 -11.61 -5.48
C ASP A 153 3.27 -12.67 -5.60
N GLY A 154 2.78 -12.94 -6.82
CA GLY A 154 1.65 -13.82 -7.08
C GLY A 154 0.28 -13.16 -6.99
N GLY A 155 0.21 -11.82 -6.99
CA GLY A 155 -1.03 -11.04 -6.94
C GLY A 155 -1.47 -10.61 -5.54
N LYS A 156 -0.61 -10.76 -4.53
CA LYS A 156 -0.95 -10.42 -3.14
C LYS A 156 -1.00 -8.91 -2.92
N ILE A 157 -0.13 -8.14 -3.57
CA ILE A 157 -0.12 -6.68 -3.58
C ILE A 157 -1.46 -6.22 -4.15
N LYS A 158 -1.89 -6.82 -5.27
CA LYS A 158 -3.20 -6.53 -5.87
C LYS A 158 -4.33 -6.82 -4.89
N ALA A 159 -4.31 -7.98 -4.22
CA ALA A 159 -5.33 -8.32 -3.23
C ALA A 159 -5.30 -7.39 -2.00
N ALA A 160 -4.12 -7.05 -1.48
CA ALA A 160 -3.95 -6.14 -0.36
C ALA A 160 -4.41 -4.72 -0.70
N LEU A 161 -4.12 -4.23 -1.91
CA LEU A 161 -4.59 -2.93 -2.40
C LEU A 161 -6.13 -2.88 -2.49
N ARG A 162 -6.80 -3.97 -2.90
CA ARG A 162 -8.27 -4.03 -2.88
C ARG A 162 -8.84 -3.89 -1.46
N VAL A 163 -8.23 -4.57 -0.48
CA VAL A 163 -8.63 -4.45 0.94
C VAL A 163 -8.36 -3.05 1.47
N ALA A 164 -7.24 -2.44 1.08
CA ALA A 164 -6.89 -1.07 1.44
C ALA A 164 -7.92 -0.07 0.92
N ALA A 165 -8.25 -0.17 -0.37
CA ALA A 165 -9.25 0.66 -1.02
C ALA A 165 -10.62 0.54 -0.34
N LEU A 166 -11.00 -0.69 0.05
CA LEU A 166 -12.28 -0.95 0.73
C LEU A 166 -12.31 -0.24 2.08
N LYS A 167 -11.21 -0.30 2.83
CA LYS A 167 -11.10 0.36 4.14
C LYS A 167 -10.97 1.88 4.04
N ALA A 168 -10.48 2.40 2.92
CA ALA A 168 -10.47 3.83 2.62
C ALA A 168 -11.80 4.36 2.06
N ALA A 169 -12.80 3.49 1.84
CA ALA A 169 -14.07 3.83 1.18
C ALA A 169 -13.87 4.39 -0.26
N HIS A 170 -12.87 3.90 -0.97
CA HIS A 170 -12.59 4.31 -2.35
C HIS A 170 -13.66 3.76 -3.30
N PRO A 171 -14.21 4.56 -4.23
CA PRO A 171 -15.31 4.14 -5.12
C PRO A 171 -14.95 3.10 -6.20
N ALA A 172 -13.65 2.84 -6.43
CA ALA A 172 -13.17 2.04 -7.56
C ALA A 172 -12.01 1.13 -7.13
N LEU A 173 -12.31 0.20 -6.23
CA LEU A 173 -11.36 -0.71 -5.58
C LEU A 173 -10.47 -1.48 -6.57
N ASP A 174 -11.10 -2.01 -7.62
CA ASP A 174 -10.45 -2.86 -8.62
C ASP A 174 -9.63 -2.03 -9.61
N GLU A 175 -10.10 -0.83 -9.92
CA GLU A 175 -9.41 0.14 -10.78
C GLU A 175 -8.10 0.57 -10.13
N LEU A 176 -8.15 0.98 -8.86
CA LEU A 176 -6.97 1.35 -8.07
C LEU A 176 -5.95 0.21 -8.04
N ALA A 177 -6.40 -0.99 -7.68
CA ALA A 177 -5.51 -2.14 -7.58
C ALA A 177 -4.91 -2.49 -8.94
N ARG A 178 -5.67 -2.36 -10.04
CA ARG A 178 -5.19 -2.59 -11.41
C ARG A 178 -4.16 -1.54 -11.80
N LEU A 179 -4.43 -0.26 -11.57
CA LEU A 179 -3.53 0.86 -11.88
C LEU A 179 -2.19 0.68 -11.17
N MET A 180 -2.23 0.43 -9.86
CA MET A 180 -1.04 0.31 -9.01
C MET A 180 -0.24 -0.98 -9.23
N THR A 181 -0.80 -1.94 -9.97
CA THR A 181 -0.13 -3.20 -10.32
C THR A 181 0.03 -3.39 -11.81
N ALA A 182 -0.25 -2.36 -12.61
CA ALA A 182 -0.07 -2.40 -14.04
C ALA A 182 1.41 -2.59 -14.36
N GLN A 183 1.72 -3.61 -15.15
CA GLN A 183 3.06 -3.77 -15.71
C GLN A 183 3.09 -3.04 -17.05
N PHE A 184 3.92 -2.01 -17.14
CA PHE A 184 4.22 -1.38 -18.40
C PHE A 184 5.37 -2.13 -19.08
N PRO A 185 5.26 -2.45 -20.38
CA PRO A 185 6.39 -3.01 -21.12
C PRO A 185 7.58 -2.06 -21.02
N ALA A 186 8.76 -2.57 -20.64
CA ALA A 186 9.95 -1.76 -20.42
C ALA A 186 10.31 -0.83 -21.61
N GLY A 187 9.98 -1.23 -22.84
CA GLY A 187 10.18 -0.42 -24.04
C GLY A 187 9.38 0.89 -24.09
N GLN A 188 8.20 0.95 -23.45
CA GLN A 188 7.31 2.13 -23.50
C GLN A 188 7.65 3.21 -22.46
N LEU A 189 8.37 2.86 -21.38
CA LEU A 189 8.77 3.82 -20.34
C LEU A 189 10.19 4.36 -20.54
N SER A 190 11.00 3.71 -21.38
CA SER A 190 12.38 4.12 -21.68
C SER A 190 12.56 5.58 -22.14
N PRO A 191 11.64 6.20 -22.91
CA PRO A 191 11.80 7.61 -23.32
C PRO A 191 11.40 8.62 -22.24
N ILE A 192 10.63 8.18 -21.23
CA ILE A 192 10.06 9.06 -20.19
C ILE A 192 10.94 9.08 -18.94
N MET A 193 11.71 8.01 -18.72
CA MET A 193 12.60 7.85 -17.56
C MET A 193 14.09 8.16 -17.86
N ALA A 194 14.38 8.73 -19.03
CA ALA A 194 15.72 9.15 -19.45
C ALA A 194 16.03 10.58 -19.01
#